data_AF-A0AAW9Q409-F1
#
_entry.id   AF-A0AAW9Q409-F1
#
_cell.length_a   1.000
_cell.length_b   1.000
_cell.length_c   1.000
_cell.angle_alpha   90.00
_cell.angle_beta   90.00
_cell.angle_gamma   90.00
#
_symmetry.space_group_name_H-M   'P 1'
#
loop_
_entity.id
_entity.type
_entity.pdbx_description
1 polymer ?
#
loop_
_entity_poly.entity_id
_entity_poly.type
_entity_poly.pdbx_seq_one_letter_code
_entity_poly.pdbx_strand_id
1 'polypeptide(L)' 'MTIESAILKNIEKLPDSVKNAVFLYTEFLASQYQKDTNQEPELIPEKSRLTGSMKGTFVLPLPDDFDEPLEELEEYM' A
#
# COMPACT_ATOMS: atom_id res chain seq x y z
N MET A 1 -9.55 19.25 30.75
CA MET A 1 -8.66 18.10 30.47
C MET A 1 -7.92 18.40 29.18
N THR A 2 -6.60 18.24 29.16
CA THR A 2 -5.83 18.34 27.91
C THR A 2 -5.98 17.04 27.12
N ILE A 3 -5.93 17.10 25.79
CA ILE A 3 -6.02 15.92 24.92
C ILE A 3 -4.94 14.89 25.27
N GLU A 4 -3.74 15.35 25.61
CA GLU A 4 -2.61 14.53 26.08
C GLU A 4 -3.00 13.64 27.28
N SER A 5 -3.68 14.22 28.27
CA SER A 5 -4.12 13.48 29.46
C SER A 5 -5.18 12.42 29.16
N ALA A 6 -6.00 12.64 28.12
CA ALA A 6 -7.01 11.67 27.70
C ALA A 6 -6.38 10.52 26.90
N ILE A 7 -5.36 10.82 26.08
CA ILE A 7 -4.61 9.82 25.31
C ILE A 7 -3.89 8.85 26.26
N LEU A 8 -3.16 9.36 27.26
CA LEU A 8 -2.45 8.52 28.23
C LEU A 8 -3.39 7.57 28.98
N LYS A 9 -4.54 8.08 29.45
CA LYS A 9 -5.57 7.26 30.13
C LYS A 9 -6.15 6.15 29.27
N ASN A 10 -6.17 6.32 27.94
CA ASN A 10 -6.61 5.27 27.02
C ASN A 10 -5.51 4.24 26.77
N ILE A 11 -4.25 4.67 26.65
CA ILE A 11 -3.08 3.78 26.47
C ILE A 11 -2.89 2.85 27.67
N GLU A 12 -3.17 3.31 28.89
CA GLU A 12 -3.09 2.47 30.10
C GLU A 12 -4.08 1.30 30.11
N LYS A 13 -5.22 1.43 29.42
CA LYS A 13 -6.26 0.38 29.34
C LYS A 13 -5.97 -0.67 28.27
N LEU A 14 -4.98 -0.45 27.42
CA LEU A 14 -4.67 -1.30 26.28
C LEU A 14 -3.76 -2.47 26.69
N PRO A 15 -3.90 -3.66 26.07
CA PRO A 15 -2.96 -4.76 26.24
C PRO A 15 -1.56 -4.39 25.70
N ASP A 16 -0.50 -5.01 26.25
CA ASP A 16 0.89 -4.67 25.90
C ASP A 16 1.22 -4.87 24.42
N SER A 17 0.62 -5.88 23.78
CA SER A 17 0.73 -6.09 22.33
C SER A 17 0.25 -4.89 21.51
N VAL A 18 -0.78 -4.19 21.98
CA VAL A 18 -1.38 -3.04 21.27
C VAL A 18 -0.61 -1.75 21.58
N LYS A 19 0.01 -1.63 22.75
CA LYS A 19 0.89 -0.49 23.08
C LYS A 19 2.06 -0.35 22.09
N ASN A 20 2.62 -1.48 21.65
CA ASN A 20 3.65 -1.48 20.61
C ASN A 20 3.15 -0.93 19.27
N ALA A 21 1.92 -1.27 18.86
CA ALA A 21 1.33 -0.73 17.64
C ALA A 21 1.07 0.77 17.74
N VAL A 22 0.60 1.25 18.91
CA VAL A 22 0.43 2.68 19.18
C VAL A 22 1.78 3.41 19.11
N PHE A 23 2.83 2.85 19.71
CA PHE A 23 4.18 3.42 19.65
C PHE A 23 4.70 3.55 18.21
N LEU A 24 4.59 2.49 17.41
CA LEU A 24 4.98 2.51 16.00
C LEU A 24 4.19 3.55 15.20
N TYR A 25 2.90 3.70 15.49
CA TYR A 25 2.07 4.70 14.83
C TYR A 25 2.45 6.13 15.22
N THR A 26 2.79 6.37 16.49
CA THR A 26 3.27 7.69 16.92
C THR A 26 4.61 8.05 16.29
N GLU A 27 5.52 7.08 16.14
CA GLU A 27 6.78 7.25 15.39
C GLU A 27 6.51 7.57 13.91
N PHE A 28 5.58 6.84 13.28
CA PHE A 28 5.17 7.11 11.90
C PHE A 28 4.65 8.55 11.73
N LEU A 29 3.73 8.99 12.59
CA LEU A 29 3.19 10.36 12.53
C LEU A 29 4.28 11.41 12.76
N ALA A 30 5.15 11.21 13.75
CA ALA A 30 6.28 12.12 13.97
C ALA A 30 7.17 12.21 12.72
N SER A 31 7.48 11.08 12.08
CA SER A 31 8.29 11.05 10.86
C SER A 31 7.63 11.69 9.64
N GLN A 32 6.30 11.62 9.54
CA GLN A 32 5.52 12.22 8.44
C GLN A 32 5.56 13.75 8.54
N TYR A 33 5.16 14.30 9.69
CA TYR A 33 5.05 15.74 9.88
C TYR A 33 6.40 16.45 10.13
N GLN A 34 7.44 15.72 10.53
CA GLN A 34 8.81 16.25 10.53
C GLN A 34 9.37 16.46 9.11
N LYS A 35 8.94 15.65 8.13
CA LYS A 35 9.30 15.84 6.71
C LYS A 35 8.53 17.01 6.09
N ASP A 36 7.24 17.14 6.43
CA ASP A 36 6.38 18.21 5.93
C ASP A 36 6.83 19.63 6.36
N THR A 37 7.61 19.76 7.45
CA THR A 37 8.11 21.07 7.91
C THR A 37 9.27 21.61 7.06
N ASN A 38 9.93 20.76 6.25
CA ASN A 38 11.08 21.14 5.42
C ASN A 38 10.85 21.01 3.90
N GLN A 39 9.63 20.70 3.45
CA GLN A 39 9.37 20.53 2.03
C GLN A 39 8.26 21.49 1.59
N GLU A 40 8.67 22.50 0.82
CA GLU A 40 7.86 23.09 -0.25
C GLU A 40 7.03 21.97 -0.90
N PRO A 41 5.76 22.19 -1.30
CA PRO A 41 4.92 21.12 -1.83
C PRO A 41 5.59 20.47 -3.03
N GLU A 42 6.30 19.38 -2.80
CA GLU A 42 6.78 18.50 -3.84
C GLU A 42 5.50 17.96 -4.46
N LEU A 43 5.21 18.45 -5.66
CA LEU A 43 4.23 17.90 -6.57
C LEU A 43 4.51 16.41 -6.64
N ILE A 44 3.82 15.62 -5.82
CA ILE A 44 3.85 14.16 -5.88
C ILE A 44 3.53 13.87 -7.35
N PRO A 45 4.49 13.38 -8.16
CA PRO A 45 4.21 13.17 -9.56
C PRO A 45 3.05 12.20 -9.61
N GLU A 46 1.92 12.65 -10.17
CA GLU A 46 0.73 11.82 -10.30
C GLU A 46 1.20 10.46 -10.83
N LYS A 47 0.97 9.41 -10.03
CA LYS A 47 1.49 8.08 -10.30
C LYS A 47 1.12 7.72 -11.73
N SER A 48 2.10 7.74 -12.63
CA SER A 48 1.85 7.64 -14.06
C SER A 48 1.19 6.29 -14.33
N ARG A 49 0.20 6.27 -15.22
CA ARG A 49 -0.48 5.02 -15.58
C ARG A 49 0.54 4.14 -16.30
N LEU A 50 0.96 3.06 -15.63
CA LEU A 50 1.90 2.08 -16.18
C LEU A 50 1.22 0.99 -17.01
N THR A 51 -0.09 1.09 -17.28
CA THR A 51 -0.83 0.13 -18.08
C THR A 51 -0.22 0.02 -19.49
N GLY A 52 0.23 -1.17 -19.86
CA GLY A 52 0.81 -1.43 -21.18
C GLY A 52 2.24 -0.93 -21.39
N SER A 53 2.91 -0.41 -20.35
CA SER A 53 4.30 0.10 -20.46
C SER A 53 5.31 -1.00 -20.85
N MET A 54 4.97 -2.25 -20.59
CA MET A 54 5.79 -3.43 -20.91
C MET A 54 5.35 -4.14 -22.20
N LYS A 55 4.47 -3.53 -23.01
CA LYS A 55 4.04 -4.13 -24.28
C LYS A 55 5.26 -4.28 -25.21
N GLY A 56 5.59 -5.51 -25.59
CA GLY A 56 6.69 -5.81 -26.51
C GLY A 56 8.08 -5.83 -25.87
N THR A 57 8.19 -5.74 -24.54
CA THR A 57 9.50 -5.86 -23.86
C THR A 57 9.94 -7.31 -23.64
N PHE A 58 9.03 -8.27 -23.82
CA PHE A 58 9.33 -9.69 -23.76
C PHE A 58 8.49 -10.45 -24.79
N VAL A 59 9.06 -11.52 -25.31
CA VAL A 59 8.36 -12.51 -26.14
C VAL A 59 8.12 -13.71 -25.24
N LEU A 60 6.85 -14.00 -24.94
CA LEU A 60 6.48 -15.25 -24.29
C LEU A 60 6.66 -16.36 -25.33
N PRO A 61 7.46 -17.41 -25.06
CA PRO A 61 7.45 -18.61 -25.88
C PRO A 61 6.15 -19.38 -25.59
N LEU A 62 5.06 -18.89 -26.16
CA LEU A 62 3.77 -19.59 -26.16
C LEU A 62 3.82 -20.67 -27.24
N PRO A 63 3.16 -21.81 -27.01
CA PRO A 63 2.94 -22.77 -28.07
C PRO A 63 1.96 -22.20 -29.11
N ASP A 64 2.06 -22.67 -30.35
CA ASP A 64 1.28 -22.15 -31.49
C ASP A 64 -0.24 -22.36 -31.33
N ASP A 65 -0.65 -23.28 -30.45
CA ASP A 65 -2.03 -23.66 -30.13
C ASP A 65 -2.61 -22.93 -28.90
N PHE A 66 -1.91 -21.94 -28.34
CA PHE A 66 -2.36 -21.26 -27.11
C PHE A 66 -3.74 -20.59 -27.23
N ASP A 67 -4.07 -20.07 -28.42
CA ASP A 67 -5.35 -19.41 -28.67
C ASP A 67 -6.48 -20.42 -28.99
N GLU A 68 -6.19 -21.73 -29.04
CA GLU A 68 -7.19 -22.76 -29.28
C GLU A 68 -8.09 -22.95 -28.04
N PRO A 69 -9.40 -23.18 -28.24
CA PRO A 69 -10.30 -23.47 -27.13
C PRO A 69 -9.91 -24.77 -26.45
N LEU A 70 -9.85 -24.76 -25.13
CA LEU A 70 -9.67 -25.98 -24.35
C LEU A 70 -11.01 -26.74 -24.35
N GLU A 71 -11.00 -27.98 -24.84
CA GLU A 71 -12.18 -28.87 -24.84
C GLU A 71 -12.82 -28.97 -23.45
N GLU A 72 -12.02 -28.97 -22.38
CA GLU A 72 -12.47 -29.01 -20.99
C GLU A 72 -13.24 -27.76 -20.53
N LEU A 73 -13.08 -26.63 -21.23
CA LEU A 73 -13.75 -25.36 -20.94
C LEU A 73 -15.00 -25.16 -21.82
N GLU A 74 -15.22 -25.97 -22.85
CA GLU A 74 -16.41 -25.89 -23.70
C GLU A 74 -17.70 -26.17 -22.93
N GLU A 75 -17.66 -27.06 -21.93
CA GLU A 75 -18.82 -27.36 -21.07
C GLU A 75 -19.22 -26.18 -20.15
N TYR A 76 -18.37 -25.15 -20.02
CA TYR A 76 -18.53 -24.04 -19.08
C TYR A 76 -18.79 -22.67 -19.74
N MET A 77 -18.74 -22.58 -21.07
CA MET A 77 -18.99 -21.36 -21.87
C MET A 77 -20.42 -21.33 -22.42
#